data_AF-A0A1I7HMV1-F1
#
_entry.id   AF-A0A1I7HMV1-F1
#
_cell.length_a   1.000
_cell.length_b   1.000
_cell.length_c   1.000
_cell.angle_alpha   90.00
_cell.angle_beta   90.00
_cell.angle_gamma   90.00
#
_symmetry.space_group_name_H-M   'P 1'
#
loop_
_entity.id
_entity.type
_entity.pdbx_description
1 polymer ?
#
loop_
_entity_poly.entity_id
_entity_poly.type
_entity_poly.pdbx_seq_one_letter_code
_entity_poly.pdbx_strand_id
1 'polypeptide(L)'
;MNVPDMPFLKKIDAVVLVFMLSTLMFGVSAQEKVENRGILQQMRDLFSGSSLLERDLVGGWEYRRTACMFETENLLKKAGGAVVASQVEKTFDEYCTRIGIKDGKCEFTFKEDSTYTAKLGLLKFSGKFRVDEKGKILSMSYLQGLGSVKAYPIRSRSGLKLLFDADGFLQMMKTASMFTKNNSVEVLAAMADLYDGMLLGFDLELKKGQ
;
A
#
# COMPACT_ATOMS: atom_id res chain seq x y z
N MET A 1 27.82 3.16 -46.22
CA MET A 1 27.12 2.68 -45.02
C MET A 1 25.94 3.62 -44.79
N ASN A 2 24.72 3.13 -44.99
CA ASN A 2 23.49 3.92 -44.86
C ASN A 2 22.99 3.87 -43.42
N VAL A 3 22.68 5.02 -42.83
CA VAL A 3 21.95 5.13 -41.56
C VAL A 3 20.47 4.88 -41.87
N PRO A 4 19.76 4.01 -41.13
CA PRO A 4 18.32 3.80 -41.35
C PRO A 4 17.54 5.06 -40.99
N ASP A 5 16.71 5.54 -41.91
CA ASP A 5 15.78 6.64 -41.69
C ASP A 5 14.67 6.17 -40.73
N MET A 6 14.72 6.62 -39.48
CA MET A 6 13.72 6.30 -38.45
C MET A 6 12.62 7.37 -38.43
N PRO A 7 11.38 7.07 -38.84
CA PRO A 7 10.31 8.07 -38.99
C PRO A 7 9.71 8.57 -37.67
N PHE A 8 10.11 8.02 -36.51
CA PHE A 8 9.47 8.29 -35.23
C PHE A 8 9.99 9.53 -34.48
N LEU A 9 11.07 10.15 -34.94
CA LEU A 9 11.73 11.27 -34.24
C LEU A 9 11.38 12.67 -34.75
N LYS A 10 10.55 12.79 -35.80
CA LYS A 10 10.27 14.09 -36.44
C LYS A 10 9.11 14.91 -35.83
N LYS A 11 8.47 14.43 -34.76
CA LYS A 11 7.40 15.15 -34.04
C LYS A 11 7.46 14.96 -32.53
N ILE A 12 8.62 15.14 -31.94
CA ILE A 12 8.72 15.33 -30.49
C ILE A 12 8.91 16.82 -30.28
N ASP A 13 7.83 17.51 -29.92
CA ASP A 13 7.87 18.92 -29.55
C ASP A 13 8.90 19.10 -28.43
N ALA A 14 9.71 20.17 -28.52
CA ALA A 14 10.78 20.47 -27.57
C ALA A 14 10.31 20.46 -26.09
N VAL A 15 9.01 20.64 -25.85
CA VAL A 15 8.35 20.57 -24.53
C VAL A 15 8.41 19.17 -23.92
N VAL A 16 8.30 18.11 -24.72
CA VAL A 16 8.36 16.70 -24.24
C VAL A 16 9.80 16.31 -23.89
N LEU A 17 10.78 16.83 -24.63
CA LEU A 17 12.20 16.58 -24.36
C LEU A 17 12.67 17.30 -23.08
N VAL A 18 12.16 18.52 -22.81
CA VAL A 18 12.42 19.26 -21.57
C VAL A 18 11.79 18.57 -20.35
N PHE A 19 10.63 17.93 -20.51
CA PHE A 19 10.00 17.16 -19.43
C PHE A 19 10.75 15.86 -19.10
N MET A 20 11.35 15.19 -20.09
CA MET A 20 12.19 14.01 -19.88
C MET A 20 13.56 14.35 -19.27
N LEU A 21 14.10 15.54 -19.54
CA LEU A 21 15.40 15.96 -19.03
C LEU A 21 15.33 16.53 -17.60
N SER A 22 14.19 17.11 -17.19
CA SER A 22 14.01 17.62 -15.82
C SER A 22 13.82 16.51 -14.77
N THR A 23 13.35 15.32 -15.18
CA THR A 23 13.26 14.14 -14.29
C THR A 23 14.60 13.48 -13.99
N LEU A 24 15.68 13.85 -14.69
CA LEU A 24 17.03 13.32 -14.44
C LEU A 24 17.80 14.07 -13.34
N MET A 25 17.27 15.18 -12.81
CA MET A 25 17.92 16.00 -11.78
C MET A 25 17.16 16.06 -10.44
N PHE A 26 16.10 15.26 -10.28
CA PHE A 26 15.72 14.78 -8.96
C PHE A 26 16.40 13.43 -8.79
N GLY A 27 17.62 13.49 -8.25
CA GLY A 27 18.31 12.29 -7.82
C GLY A 27 17.35 11.42 -7.02
N VAL A 28 17.34 10.13 -7.34
CA VAL A 28 17.13 9.10 -6.35
C VAL A 28 18.23 9.33 -5.29
N SER A 29 18.00 10.28 -4.38
CA SER A 29 18.38 10.00 -3.02
C SER A 29 17.36 8.97 -2.59
N ALA A 30 17.80 7.73 -2.49
CA ALA A 30 17.25 6.85 -1.49
C ALA A 30 17.34 7.64 -0.17
N GLN A 31 16.29 8.39 0.16
CA GLN A 31 16.09 8.85 1.50
C GLN A 31 15.79 7.56 2.24
N GLU A 32 16.86 6.95 2.75
CA GLU A 32 16.79 5.92 3.77
C GLU A 32 16.13 6.63 4.95
N LYS A 33 14.79 6.71 4.93
CA LYS A 33 14.00 7.05 6.09
C LYS A 33 14.47 6.03 7.11
N VAL A 34 15.15 6.51 8.15
CA VAL A 34 15.69 5.69 9.23
C VAL A 34 14.52 4.85 9.73
N GLU A 35 14.44 3.64 9.20
CA GLU A 35 13.40 2.70 9.53
C GLU A 35 13.64 2.39 11.00
N ASN A 36 12.71 2.79 11.85
CA ASN A 36 12.88 2.75 13.29
C ASN A 36 13.02 1.29 13.71
N ARG A 37 14.26 0.78 13.69
CA ARG A 37 14.57 -0.66 13.79
C ARG A 37 14.03 -1.25 15.08
N GLY A 38 13.87 -0.45 16.14
CA GLY A 38 13.30 -0.86 17.44
C GLY A 38 11.82 -1.20 17.40
N ILE A 39 11.01 -0.47 16.62
CA ILE A 39 9.56 -0.64 16.56
C ILE A 39 9.19 -1.87 15.72
N LEU A 40 9.87 -2.06 14.58
CA LEU A 40 9.75 -3.28 13.81
C LEU A 40 10.22 -4.51 14.61
N GLN A 41 11.14 -4.38 15.58
CA GLN A 41 11.50 -5.50 16.48
C GLN A 41 10.36 -5.95 17.38
N GLN A 42 9.59 -5.02 17.94
CA GLN A 42 8.51 -5.35 18.88
C GLN A 42 7.28 -5.90 18.15
N MET A 43 6.99 -5.38 16.96
CA MET A 43 6.01 -5.99 16.05
C MET A 43 6.39 -7.44 15.70
N ARG A 44 7.68 -7.75 15.53
CA ARG A 44 8.15 -9.11 15.20
C ARG A 44 7.88 -10.15 16.28
N ASP A 45 7.83 -9.75 17.55
CA ASP A 45 7.55 -10.69 18.64
C ASP A 45 6.05 -10.99 18.75
N LEU A 46 5.19 -10.01 18.45
CA LEU A 46 3.74 -10.20 18.32
C LEU A 46 3.33 -11.03 17.09
N PHE A 47 4.14 -11.00 16.02
CA PHE A 47 3.89 -11.70 14.75
C PHE A 47 4.76 -12.96 14.55
N SER A 48 5.43 -13.44 15.60
CA SER A 48 6.51 -14.44 15.60
C SER A 48 6.14 -15.89 15.19
N GLY A 49 4.94 -16.13 14.64
CA GLY A 49 4.45 -17.48 14.35
C GLY A 49 5.04 -18.18 13.11
N SER A 50 5.48 -17.45 12.08
CA SER A 50 6.03 -18.06 10.85
C SER A 50 6.57 -16.99 9.91
N SER A 51 7.74 -17.22 9.31
CA SER A 51 8.21 -16.42 8.17
C SER A 51 7.25 -16.63 7.00
N LEU A 52 6.40 -15.65 6.74
CA LEU A 52 5.49 -15.67 5.59
C LEU A 52 6.28 -15.85 4.29
N LEU A 53 5.85 -16.77 3.44
CA LEU A 53 6.39 -16.97 2.10
C LEU A 53 5.42 -16.43 1.05
N GLU A 54 5.91 -16.11 -0.15
CA GLU A 54 5.05 -15.68 -1.27
C GLU A 54 3.93 -16.69 -1.56
N ARG A 55 4.24 -17.99 -1.47
CA ARG A 55 3.26 -19.08 -1.64
C ARG A 55 2.10 -19.06 -0.64
N ASP A 56 2.30 -18.47 0.54
CA ASP A 56 1.26 -18.39 1.58
C ASP A 56 0.23 -17.28 1.30
N LEU A 57 0.57 -16.37 0.37
CA LEU A 57 -0.31 -15.30 -0.12
C LEU A 57 -1.08 -15.69 -1.37
N VAL A 58 -0.60 -16.68 -2.13
CA VAL A 58 -1.25 -17.14 -3.38
C VAL A 58 -2.72 -17.47 -3.12
N GLY A 59 -3.59 -16.92 -3.95
CA GLY A 59 -5.04 -17.02 -3.79
C GLY A 59 -5.75 -15.68 -3.94
N GLY A 60 -7.08 -15.75 -3.98
CA GLY A 60 -7.98 -14.61 -3.99
C GLY A 60 -8.42 -14.26 -2.57
N TRP A 61 -8.43 -12.96 -2.28
CA TRP A 61 -8.74 -12.40 -0.97
C TRP A 61 -9.84 -11.36 -1.09
N GLU A 62 -10.91 -11.51 -0.31
CA GLU A 62 -12.03 -10.59 -0.26
C GLU A 62 -11.95 -9.69 0.96
N TYR A 63 -12.19 -8.40 0.75
CA TYR A 63 -12.35 -7.45 1.84
C TYR A 63 -13.52 -7.85 2.76
N ARG A 64 -13.30 -7.68 4.07
CA ARG A 64 -14.32 -7.80 5.11
C ARG A 64 -14.52 -6.52 5.90
N ARG A 65 -13.42 -5.83 6.22
CA ARG A 65 -13.44 -4.59 6.99
C ARG A 65 -12.09 -3.89 6.92
N THR A 66 -12.08 -2.65 7.36
CA THR A 66 -10.85 -1.93 7.69
C THR A 66 -10.12 -2.55 8.88
N ALA A 67 -8.82 -2.28 8.99
CA ALA A 67 -7.98 -2.75 10.07
C ALA A 67 -7.06 -1.63 10.55
N CYS A 68 -6.89 -1.52 11.87
CA CYS A 68 -5.95 -0.61 12.51
C CYS A 68 -5.11 -1.39 13.54
N MET A 69 -3.81 -1.14 13.57
CA MET A 69 -2.90 -1.70 14.57
C MET A 69 -1.90 -0.64 15.03
N PHE A 70 -1.63 -0.56 16.33
CA PHE A 70 -0.58 0.31 16.84
C PHE A 70 0.78 -0.29 16.63
N GLU A 71 1.75 0.57 16.35
CA GLU A 71 3.15 0.23 16.23
C GLU A 71 3.76 -0.19 17.57
N THR A 72 3.29 0.36 18.69
CA THR A 72 3.81 0.03 20.02
C THR A 72 2.74 0.03 21.11
N GLU A 73 2.94 -0.79 22.14
CA GLU A 73 2.12 -0.77 23.37
C GLU A 73 2.21 0.56 24.12
N ASN A 74 3.32 1.30 23.98
CA ASN A 74 3.48 2.59 24.64
C ASN A 74 2.55 3.64 24.05
N LEU A 75 2.23 3.56 22.76
CA LEU A 75 1.22 4.41 22.13
C LEU A 75 -0.19 4.03 22.59
N LEU A 76 -0.49 2.73 22.70
CA LEU A 76 -1.73 2.24 23.30
C LEU A 76 -1.94 2.81 24.72
N LYS A 77 -0.90 2.81 25.55
CA LYS A 77 -0.97 3.30 26.93
C LYS A 77 -1.05 4.82 27.03
N LYS A 78 -0.31 5.57 26.18
CA LYS A 78 -0.26 7.04 26.21
C LYS A 78 -1.49 7.71 25.59
N ALA A 79 -2.12 7.09 24.59
CA ALA A 79 -3.21 7.70 23.84
C ALA A 79 -4.62 7.42 24.43
N GLY A 80 -4.76 6.75 25.58
CA GLY A 80 -6.06 6.20 26.00
C GLY A 80 -6.57 5.17 24.98
N GLY A 81 -5.68 4.25 24.60
CA GLY A 81 -5.56 3.65 23.27
C GLY A 81 -6.80 3.09 22.60
N ALA A 82 -7.80 2.59 23.34
CA ALA A 82 -9.02 2.07 22.72
C ALA A 82 -9.89 3.16 22.07
N VAL A 83 -9.96 4.35 22.69
CA VAL A 83 -10.80 5.45 22.20
C VAL A 83 -10.22 6.07 20.94
N VAL A 84 -8.91 6.34 20.93
CA VAL A 84 -8.21 6.88 19.77
C VAL A 84 -8.20 5.88 18.61
N ALA A 85 -7.94 4.60 18.86
CA ALA A 85 -8.02 3.55 17.84
C ALA A 85 -9.37 3.54 17.12
N SER A 86 -10.44 3.58 17.93
CA SER A 86 -11.80 3.52 17.41
C SER A 86 -12.13 4.74 16.55
N GLN A 87 -11.65 5.93 16.93
CA GLN A 87 -11.86 7.14 16.15
C GLN A 87 -11.05 7.10 14.84
N VAL A 88 -9.82 6.60 14.86
CA VAL A 88 -8.97 6.43 13.67
C VAL A 88 -9.59 5.44 12.70
N GLU A 89 -9.97 4.26 13.21
CA GLU A 89 -10.59 3.21 12.41
C GLU A 89 -11.91 3.69 11.80
N LYS A 90 -12.73 4.44 12.56
CA LYS A 90 -13.95 5.08 12.06
C LYS A 90 -13.66 6.08 10.94
N THR A 91 -12.73 7.00 11.14
CA THR A 91 -12.35 7.98 10.11
C THR A 91 -11.83 7.28 8.85
N PHE A 92 -10.98 6.27 9.02
CA PHE A 92 -10.44 5.48 7.93
C PHE A 92 -11.53 4.69 7.18
N ASP A 93 -12.51 4.13 7.89
CA ASP A 93 -13.67 3.44 7.31
C ASP A 93 -14.59 4.38 6.52
N GLU A 94 -14.89 5.56 7.05
CA GLU A 94 -15.67 6.59 6.35
C GLU A 94 -15.00 6.99 5.02
N TYR A 95 -13.67 7.08 4.99
CA TYR A 95 -12.92 7.34 3.77
C TYR A 95 -12.95 6.17 2.79
N CYS A 96 -12.65 4.96 3.26
CA CYS A 96 -12.72 3.74 2.45
C CYS A 96 -14.09 3.63 1.77
N THR A 97 -15.16 3.82 2.54
CA THR A 97 -16.54 3.82 2.05
C THR A 97 -16.77 4.87 0.97
N ARG A 98 -16.29 6.10 1.17
CA ARG A 98 -16.43 7.22 0.22
C ARG A 98 -15.79 6.93 -1.13
N ILE A 99 -14.63 6.27 -1.15
CA ILE A 99 -13.94 5.88 -2.39
C ILE A 99 -14.38 4.51 -2.93
N GLY A 100 -15.39 3.89 -2.29
CA GLY A 100 -16.04 2.67 -2.75
C GLY A 100 -15.33 1.38 -2.34
N ILE A 101 -14.38 1.43 -1.40
CA ILE A 101 -13.81 0.25 -0.75
C ILE A 101 -14.87 -0.28 0.21
N LYS A 102 -15.45 -1.42 -0.14
CA LYS A 102 -16.48 -2.14 0.62
C LYS A 102 -16.56 -3.59 0.12
N ASP A 103 -17.36 -4.40 0.80
CA ASP A 103 -17.64 -5.79 0.43
C ASP A 103 -18.00 -5.94 -1.05
N GLY A 104 -17.40 -6.94 -1.70
CA GLY A 104 -17.57 -7.23 -3.13
C GLY A 104 -17.00 -6.18 -4.10
N LYS A 105 -16.41 -5.09 -3.57
CA LYS A 105 -15.77 -4.03 -4.36
C LYS A 105 -14.29 -3.83 -4.01
N CYS A 106 -13.80 -4.51 -2.98
CA CYS A 106 -12.39 -4.58 -2.65
C CYS A 106 -11.91 -6.04 -2.60
N GLU A 107 -10.87 -6.36 -3.37
CA GLU A 107 -10.32 -7.71 -3.49
C GLU A 107 -8.85 -7.67 -3.93
N PHE A 108 -8.09 -8.68 -3.52
CA PHE A 108 -6.72 -8.92 -3.94
C PHE A 108 -6.61 -10.32 -4.54
N THR A 109 -5.70 -10.52 -5.47
CA THR A 109 -5.38 -11.85 -6.00
C THR A 109 -3.89 -11.91 -6.23
N PHE A 110 -3.23 -12.82 -5.54
CA PHE A 110 -1.80 -13.12 -5.69
C PHE A 110 -1.67 -14.45 -6.46
N LYS A 111 -0.81 -14.47 -7.47
CA LYS A 111 -0.61 -15.62 -8.35
C LYS A 111 0.75 -16.27 -8.11
N GLU A 112 0.89 -17.52 -8.53
CA GLU A 112 2.12 -18.31 -8.40
C GLU A 112 3.30 -17.72 -9.17
N ASP A 113 3.06 -16.93 -10.21
CA ASP A 113 4.09 -16.26 -11.02
C ASP A 113 4.61 -14.94 -10.39
N SER A 114 4.35 -14.74 -9.10
CA SER A 114 4.64 -13.51 -8.34
C SER A 114 4.00 -12.25 -8.92
N THR A 115 2.90 -12.37 -9.69
CA THR A 115 2.06 -11.23 -10.08
C THR A 115 0.82 -11.11 -9.19
N TYR A 116 0.28 -9.89 -9.10
CA TYR A 116 -0.95 -9.65 -8.38
C TYR A 116 -1.88 -8.70 -9.12
N THR A 117 -3.16 -8.75 -8.74
CA THR A 117 -4.16 -7.74 -9.05
C THR A 117 -4.86 -7.32 -7.78
N ALA A 118 -5.18 -6.05 -7.65
CA ALA A 118 -6.02 -5.54 -6.57
C ALA A 118 -7.11 -4.63 -7.16
N LYS A 119 -8.29 -4.70 -6.57
CA LYS A 119 -9.38 -3.76 -6.81
C LYS A 119 -9.72 -3.11 -5.48
N LEU A 120 -9.77 -1.78 -5.46
CA LEU A 120 -10.11 -0.99 -4.29
C LEU A 120 -11.20 0.01 -4.70
N GLY A 121 -12.45 -0.46 -4.65
CA GLY A 121 -13.59 0.30 -5.17
C GLY A 121 -13.50 0.48 -6.68
N LEU A 122 -13.27 1.73 -7.10
CA LEU A 122 -13.08 2.10 -8.51
C LEU A 122 -11.64 1.93 -8.99
N LEU A 123 -10.69 1.81 -8.06
CA LEU A 123 -9.27 1.71 -8.39
C LEU A 123 -8.90 0.27 -8.71
N LYS A 124 -8.01 0.10 -9.69
CA LYS A 124 -7.45 -1.20 -10.05
C LYS A 124 -5.93 -1.08 -10.11
N PHE A 125 -5.26 -2.00 -9.44
CA PHE A 125 -3.81 -2.12 -9.42
C PHE A 125 -3.40 -3.49 -9.93
N SER A 126 -2.24 -3.54 -10.56
CA SER A 126 -1.62 -4.78 -10.97
C SER A 126 -0.12 -4.59 -11.06
N GLY A 127 0.63 -5.64 -10.75
CA GLY A 127 2.08 -5.63 -10.84
C GLY A 127 2.66 -6.92 -10.30
N LYS A 128 3.91 -6.82 -9.82
CA LYS A 128 4.61 -7.91 -9.15
C LYS A 128 4.55 -7.72 -7.65
N PHE A 129 4.51 -8.80 -6.91
CA PHE A 129 4.68 -8.76 -5.47
C PHE A 129 5.93 -9.55 -5.08
N ARG A 130 6.54 -9.15 -3.95
CA ARG A 130 7.63 -9.88 -3.32
C ARG A 130 7.51 -9.81 -1.81
N VAL A 131 7.82 -10.92 -1.16
CA VAL A 131 7.96 -10.96 0.30
C VAL A 131 9.44 -10.89 0.65
N ASP A 132 9.81 -9.95 1.51
CA ASP A 132 11.21 -9.69 1.88
C ASP A 132 11.76 -10.66 2.94
N GLU A 133 13.05 -10.49 3.26
CA GLU A 133 13.74 -11.39 4.19
C GLU A 133 13.08 -11.38 5.58
N LYS A 134 12.64 -12.58 5.99
CA LYS A 134 11.89 -12.93 7.20
C LYS A 134 10.37 -12.77 7.10
N GLY A 135 9.80 -12.52 5.92
CA GLY A 135 8.35 -12.62 5.72
C GLY A 135 7.55 -11.42 6.24
N LYS A 136 8.16 -10.23 6.29
CA LYS A 136 7.65 -9.11 7.12
C LYS A 136 7.14 -7.94 6.31
N ILE A 137 7.67 -7.76 5.11
CA ILE A 137 7.26 -6.71 4.19
C ILE A 137 6.85 -7.37 2.88
N LEU A 138 5.63 -7.08 2.47
CA LEU A 138 5.11 -7.35 1.15
C LEU A 138 5.32 -6.09 0.30
N SER A 139 6.23 -6.15 -0.66
CA SER A 139 6.40 -5.10 -1.66
C SER A 139 5.51 -5.39 -2.87
N MET A 140 4.71 -4.42 -3.31
CA MET A 140 3.80 -4.56 -4.44
C MET A 140 4.04 -3.43 -5.45
N SER A 141 4.52 -3.77 -6.64
CA SER A 141 4.71 -2.80 -7.71
C SER A 141 3.39 -2.43 -8.38
N TYR A 142 3.29 -1.24 -8.95
CA TYR A 142 2.12 -0.79 -9.70
C TYR A 142 2.54 0.09 -10.87
N LEU A 143 1.58 0.45 -11.76
CA LEU A 143 1.84 1.22 -12.99
C LEU A 143 3.03 0.65 -13.80
N GLN A 144 2.99 -0.66 -14.08
CA GLN A 144 4.06 -1.36 -14.81
C GLN A 144 5.45 -1.26 -14.17
N GLY A 145 5.51 -1.09 -12.84
CA GLY A 145 6.76 -1.03 -12.08
C GLY A 145 7.28 0.39 -11.80
N LEU A 146 6.59 1.44 -12.27
CA LEU A 146 6.95 2.83 -11.99
C LEU A 146 6.77 3.23 -10.53
N GLY A 147 5.94 2.49 -9.78
CA GLY A 147 5.74 2.69 -8.36
C GLY A 147 5.75 1.38 -7.60
N SER A 148 5.93 1.49 -6.28
CA SER A 148 5.85 0.38 -5.34
C SER A 148 5.20 0.85 -4.05
N VAL A 149 4.41 -0.02 -3.42
CA VAL A 149 3.88 0.16 -2.08
C VAL A 149 4.38 -0.98 -1.18
N LYS A 150 4.71 -0.65 0.07
CA LYS A 150 5.06 -1.62 1.10
C LYS A 150 3.85 -1.88 1.98
N ALA A 151 3.56 -3.14 2.25
CA ALA A 151 2.59 -3.57 3.23
C ALA A 151 3.25 -4.49 4.27
N TYR A 152 2.66 -4.56 5.45
CA TYR A 152 2.99 -5.47 6.54
C TYR A 152 1.91 -6.55 6.59
N PRO A 153 2.14 -7.71 5.95
CA PRO A 153 1.14 -8.77 5.89
C PRO A 153 1.06 -9.53 7.22
N ILE A 154 -0.16 -9.83 7.67
CA ILE A 154 -0.40 -10.74 8.81
C ILE A 154 -1.34 -11.84 8.35
N ARG A 155 -0.82 -13.07 8.31
CA ARG A 155 -1.55 -14.24 7.83
C ARG A 155 -2.10 -15.04 9.00
N SER A 156 -3.35 -15.48 8.90
CA SER A 156 -3.97 -16.48 9.79
C SER A 156 -4.30 -17.76 9.01
N ARG A 157 -5.27 -18.59 9.41
CA ARG A 157 -5.65 -19.78 8.62
C ARG A 157 -6.40 -19.39 7.34
N SER A 158 -7.47 -18.62 7.48
CA SER A 158 -8.33 -18.16 6.38
C SER A 158 -8.28 -16.64 6.16
N GLY A 159 -7.53 -15.90 7.00
CA GLY A 159 -7.44 -14.44 6.93
C GLY A 159 -6.07 -13.94 6.51
N LEU A 160 -6.07 -12.75 5.95
CA LEU A 160 -4.89 -11.96 5.60
C LEU A 160 -5.20 -10.51 5.95
N LYS A 161 -4.39 -9.91 6.82
CA LYS A 161 -4.37 -8.46 6.96
C LYS A 161 -3.26 -7.90 6.09
N LEU A 162 -3.57 -6.89 5.30
CA LEU A 162 -2.59 -6.07 4.60
C LEU A 162 -2.60 -4.69 5.23
N LEU A 163 -1.59 -4.41 6.06
CA LEU A 163 -1.45 -3.16 6.78
C LEU A 163 -0.39 -2.29 6.10
N PHE A 164 -0.61 -0.99 6.07
CA PHE A 164 0.29 -0.01 5.51
C PHE A 164 0.69 0.94 6.62
N ASP A 165 1.93 1.40 6.59
CA ASP A 165 2.26 2.56 7.39
C ASP A 165 1.49 3.78 6.87
N ALA A 166 1.55 4.80 7.70
CA ALA A 166 1.19 6.15 7.38
C ALA A 166 1.57 6.54 5.92
N ASP A 167 2.83 6.48 5.52
CA ASP A 167 3.23 6.97 4.20
C ASP A 167 2.61 6.16 3.05
N GLY A 168 2.56 4.83 3.17
CA GLY A 168 1.92 3.94 2.20
C GLY A 168 0.43 4.23 2.05
N PHE A 169 -0.27 4.52 3.14
CA PHE A 169 -1.67 4.96 3.07
C PHE A 169 -1.82 6.32 2.37
N LEU A 170 -0.99 7.33 2.69
CA LEU A 170 -1.04 8.63 1.99
C LEU A 170 -0.81 8.45 0.50
N GLN A 171 0.11 7.57 0.11
CA GLN A 171 0.43 7.30 -1.28
C GLN A 171 -0.75 6.61 -2.00
N MET A 172 -1.42 5.67 -1.34
CA MET A 172 -2.66 5.08 -1.85
C MET A 172 -3.74 6.15 -2.02
N MET A 173 -3.89 7.05 -1.06
CA MET A 173 -4.88 8.14 -1.11
C MET A 173 -4.56 9.20 -2.16
N LYS A 174 -3.29 9.60 -2.30
CA LYS A 174 -2.84 10.49 -3.40
C LYS A 174 -3.19 9.86 -4.73
N THR A 175 -2.89 8.57 -4.90
CA THR A 175 -3.24 7.82 -6.10
C THR A 175 -4.75 7.80 -6.31
N ALA A 176 -5.55 7.49 -5.28
CA ALA A 176 -7.01 7.53 -5.34
C ALA A 176 -7.56 8.90 -5.75
N SER A 177 -7.01 9.98 -5.21
CA SER A 177 -7.43 11.35 -5.52
C SER A 177 -7.03 11.80 -6.93
N MET A 178 -5.93 11.28 -7.49
CA MET A 178 -5.63 11.50 -8.91
C MET A 178 -6.72 10.91 -9.82
N PHE A 179 -7.42 9.87 -9.37
CA PHE A 179 -8.50 9.21 -10.11
C PHE A 179 -9.91 9.67 -9.71
N THR A 180 -10.07 10.39 -8.59
CA THR A 180 -11.37 10.82 -8.06
C THR A 180 -11.36 12.34 -7.83
N LYS A 181 -12.30 13.09 -8.43
CA LYS A 181 -12.32 14.57 -8.42
C LYS A 181 -12.60 15.24 -7.05
N ASN A 182 -12.43 14.55 -5.93
CA ASN A 182 -12.86 15.02 -4.60
C ASN A 182 -11.70 15.32 -3.64
N ASN A 183 -11.80 16.49 -2.99
CA ASN A 183 -11.01 17.12 -1.92
C ASN A 183 -10.00 16.24 -1.17
N SER A 184 -8.83 16.03 -1.76
CA SER A 184 -7.69 15.31 -1.18
C SER A 184 -7.07 16.00 0.04
N VAL A 185 -7.20 17.32 0.18
CA VAL A 185 -6.49 18.10 1.21
C VAL A 185 -7.05 17.89 2.63
N GLU A 186 -8.38 17.85 2.80
CA GLU A 186 -9.02 17.63 4.12
C GLU A 186 -8.75 16.22 4.65
N VAL A 187 -8.66 15.24 3.75
CA VAL A 187 -8.33 13.84 4.08
C VAL A 187 -6.89 13.72 4.55
N LEU A 188 -5.97 14.38 3.85
CA LEU A 188 -4.56 14.41 4.23
C LEU A 188 -4.35 15.09 5.59
N ALA A 189 -5.11 16.16 5.88
CA ALA A 189 -5.04 16.87 7.16
C ALA A 189 -5.59 16.04 8.34
N ALA A 190 -6.79 15.45 8.19
CA ALA A 190 -7.39 14.62 9.25
C ALA A 190 -6.59 13.34 9.54
N MET A 191 -5.80 12.86 8.57
CA MET A 191 -4.94 11.69 8.73
C MET A 191 -3.58 12.06 9.33
N ALA A 192 -3.01 13.22 9.00
CA ALA A 192 -1.72 13.67 9.54
C ALA A 192 -1.69 13.79 11.08
N ASP A 193 -2.82 14.11 11.72
CA ASP A 193 -2.94 14.16 13.19
C ASP A 193 -3.02 12.76 13.84
N LEU A 194 -3.31 11.72 13.06
CA LEU A 194 -3.50 10.34 13.50
C LEU A 194 -2.26 9.47 13.21
N TYR A 195 -1.12 10.06 12.84
CA TYR A 195 -0.14 9.38 12.00
C TYR A 195 1.10 8.82 12.68
N ASP A 196 1.38 9.18 13.94
CA ASP A 196 2.58 8.68 14.61
C ASP A 196 2.31 7.34 15.30
N GLY A 197 2.71 6.26 14.62
CA GLY A 197 2.78 4.93 15.19
C GLY A 197 1.52 4.07 15.08
N MET A 198 0.79 4.18 13.98
CA MET A 198 -0.31 3.27 13.61
C MET A 198 -0.15 2.75 12.18
N LEU A 199 -0.48 1.47 12.00
CA LEU A 199 -0.65 0.84 10.70
C LEU A 199 -2.13 0.70 10.38
N LEU A 200 -2.52 1.07 9.17
CA LEU A 200 -3.90 1.03 8.67
C LEU A 200 -3.99 0.16 7.43
N GLY A 201 -5.10 -0.54 7.24
CA GLY A 201 -5.26 -1.38 6.08
C GLY A 201 -6.53 -2.21 6.08
N PHE A 202 -6.44 -3.42 5.56
CA PHE A 202 -7.62 -4.24 5.27
C PHE A 202 -7.51 -5.60 5.95
N ASP A 203 -8.61 -6.02 6.58
CA ASP A 203 -8.82 -7.40 7.00
C ASP A 203 -9.52 -8.14 5.86
N LEU A 204 -8.85 -9.16 5.33
CA LEU A 204 -9.26 -9.92 4.16
C LEU A 204 -9.49 -11.38 4.52
N GLU A 205 -10.42 -12.02 3.82
CA GLU A 205 -10.67 -13.45 3.92
C GLU A 205 -10.39 -14.15 2.59
N LEU A 206 -9.83 -15.35 2.64
CA LEU A 206 -9.60 -16.17 1.46
C LEU A 206 -10.94 -16.49 0.78
N LYS A 207 -10.99 -16.34 -0.54
CA LYS A 207 -12.17 -16.70 -1.35
C LYS A 207 -12.48 -18.18 -1.20
N LYS A 208 -13.73 -18.49 -0.84
CA LYS A 208 -14.20 -19.89 -0.77
C LYS A 208 -14.26 -20.48 -2.17
N GLY A 209 -13.67 -21.66 -2.36
CA GLY A 209 -13.70 -22.39 -3.65
C GLY A 209 -12.40 -22.33 -4.47
N GLN A 210 -11.28 -21.93 -3.87
CA GLN A 210 -9.92 -22.12 -4.40
C GLN A 210 -9.16 -23.15 -3.56
#